data_AF-A0A9W4LAU6-F1
#
_entry.id   AF-A0A9W4LAU6-F1
#
_cell.length_a   1.000
_cell.length_b   1.000
_cell.length_c   1.000
_cell.angle_alpha   90.00
_cell.angle_beta   90.00
_cell.angle_gamma   90.00
#
_symmetry.space_group_name_H-M   'P 1'
#
loop_
_entity.id
_entity.type
_entity.pdbx_description
1 polymer ?
#
loop_
_entity_poly.entity_id
_entity_poly.type
_entity_poly.pdbx_seq_one_letter_code
_entity_poly.pdbx_strand_id
1 'polypeptide(L)'
;MDILLAISQLALLFGGWFIYTYVKKLPDQVHAKNLKAFELDLNKQLEEFRNQLTTDLELMKINESQLHIHKTQEFSKLVEVLLLSLITDKDYVRKLGTDKKLQKEHNRKLLDLGTKLFFFASDETVKKFVQFRKYSLSVGTPEYESMQNIIILAELIVLIRKDLGYSNTECTKDDFLHIMLTDWDKYETEG
;
A
#
# COMPACT_ATOMS: atom_id res chain seq x y z
N MET A 1 44.89 -39.05 -75.49
CA MET A 1 45.15 -38.94 -74.04
C MET A 1 44.61 -37.62 -73.48
N ASP A 2 44.48 -36.59 -74.31
CA ASP A 2 44.12 -35.22 -73.90
C ASP A 2 42.66 -35.02 -73.48
N ILE A 3 41.71 -35.76 -74.06
CA ILE A 3 40.28 -35.65 -73.72
C ILE A 3 40.00 -36.12 -72.27
N LEU A 4 40.69 -37.17 -71.83
CA LEU A 4 40.57 -37.72 -70.46
C LEU A 4 41.12 -36.75 -69.41
N LEU A 5 42.20 -36.04 -69.75
CA LEU A 5 42.79 -34.97 -68.94
C LEU A 5 41.86 -33.76 -68.83
N ALA A 6 41.22 -33.35 -69.94
CA ALA A 6 40.27 -32.25 -69.95
C ALA A 6 39.01 -32.54 -69.10
N ILE A 7 38.47 -33.76 -69.17
CA ILE A 7 37.32 -34.19 -68.35
C ILE A 7 37.68 -34.21 -66.86
N SER A 8 38.88 -34.67 -66.51
CA SER A 8 39.37 -34.67 -65.12
C SER A 8 39.55 -33.26 -64.55
N GLN A 9 40.08 -32.32 -65.35
CA GLN A 9 40.20 -30.92 -64.97
C GLN A 9 38.84 -30.24 -64.78
N LEU A 10 37.87 -30.54 -65.65
CA LEU A 10 36.50 -30.04 -65.53
C LEU A 10 35.80 -30.57 -64.26
N ALA A 11 35.99 -31.85 -63.95
CA ALA A 11 35.46 -32.45 -62.72
C ALA A 11 36.09 -31.83 -61.46
N LEU A 12 37.39 -31.53 -61.48
CA LEU A 12 38.07 -30.84 -60.37
C LEU A 12 37.58 -29.39 -60.20
N LEU A 13 37.38 -28.65 -61.30
CA LEU A 13 36.82 -27.30 -61.25
C LEU A 13 35.38 -27.30 -60.73
N PHE A 14 34.56 -28.25 -61.18
CA PHE A 14 33.18 -28.38 -60.72
C PHE A 14 33.10 -28.80 -59.24
N GLY A 15 33.95 -29.73 -58.82
CA GLY A 15 34.08 -30.13 -57.42
C GLY A 15 34.56 -28.98 -56.53
N GLY A 16 35.57 -28.24 -56.97
CA GLY A 16 36.07 -27.05 -56.27
C GLY A 16 35.01 -25.95 -56.16
N TRP A 17 34.27 -25.68 -57.23
CA TRP A 17 33.17 -24.72 -57.23
C TRP A 17 32.01 -25.14 -56.31
N PHE A 18 31.66 -26.43 -56.30
CA PHE A 18 30.62 -26.98 -55.43
C PHE A 18 31.01 -26.90 -53.96
N ILE A 19 32.26 -27.24 -53.61
CA ILE A 19 32.77 -27.11 -52.24
C ILE A 19 32.80 -25.64 -51.81
N TYR A 20 33.28 -24.74 -52.68
CA TYR A 20 33.31 -23.30 -52.39
C TYR A 20 31.90 -22.74 -52.14
N THR A 21 30.93 -23.09 -52.98
CA THR A 21 29.54 -22.63 -52.81
C THR A 21 28.85 -23.25 -51.60
N TYR A 22 29.15 -24.51 -51.26
CA TYR A 22 28.62 -25.17 -50.07
C TYR A 22 29.19 -24.57 -48.78
N VAL A 23 30.51 -24.39 -48.71
CA VAL A 23 31.20 -23.78 -47.55
C VAL A 23 30.76 -22.33 -47.34
N LYS A 24 30.51 -21.57 -48.42
CA LYS A 24 30.03 -20.19 -48.32
C LYS A 24 28.58 -20.08 -47.84
N LYS A 25 27.72 -21.07 -48.07
CA LYS A 25 26.30 -21.07 -47.65
C LYS A 25 26.04 -21.63 -46.25
N LEU A 26 26.98 -22.40 -45.69
CA LEU A 26 26.89 -22.91 -44.32
C LEU A 26 26.85 -21.82 -43.23
N PRO A 27 27.70 -20.76 -43.24
CA PRO A 27 27.66 -19.74 -42.21
C PRO A 27 26.30 -19.02 -42.17
N ASP A 28 25.72 -18.68 -43.32
CA ASP A 28 24.41 -18.02 -43.38
C ASP A 28 23.28 -18.86 -42.77
N GLN A 29 23.30 -20.19 -42.98
CA GLN A 29 22.31 -21.10 -42.40
C GLN A 29 22.48 -21.28 -40.90
N VAL A 30 23.72 -21.32 -40.41
CA VAL A 30 24.02 -21.42 -38.98
C VAL A 30 23.68 -20.12 -38.26
N HIS A 31 24.01 -18.97 -38.86
CA HIS A 31 23.63 -17.66 -38.34
C HIS A 31 22.11 -17.47 -38.30
N ALA A 32 21.37 -17.85 -39.35
CA ALA A 32 19.91 -17.77 -39.34
C ALA A 32 19.26 -18.68 -38.29
N LYS A 33 19.81 -19.88 -38.05
CA LYS A 33 19.32 -20.78 -36.99
C LYS A 33 19.63 -20.23 -35.59
N ASN A 34 20.84 -19.72 -35.37
CA ASN A 34 21.23 -19.13 -34.11
C ASN A 34 20.44 -17.85 -33.81
N LEU A 35 20.15 -17.03 -34.83
CA LEU A 35 19.33 -15.83 -34.68
C LEU A 35 17.90 -16.21 -34.26
N LYS A 36 17.29 -17.21 -34.91
CA LYS A 36 15.96 -17.70 -34.53
C LYS A 36 15.93 -18.32 -33.14
N ALA A 37 16.97 -19.06 -32.76
CA ALA A 37 17.09 -19.60 -31.41
C ALA A 37 17.22 -18.49 -30.37
N PHE A 38 17.98 -17.43 -30.68
CA PHE A 38 18.13 -16.25 -29.84
C PHE A 38 16.83 -15.43 -29.73
N GLU A 39 16.11 -15.22 -30.84
CA GLU A 39 14.78 -14.58 -30.83
C GLU A 39 13.77 -15.37 -30.02
N LEU A 40 13.79 -16.71 -30.12
CA LEU A 40 12.91 -17.58 -29.34
C LEU A 40 13.27 -17.54 -27.85
N ASP A 41 14.55 -17.55 -27.50
CA ASP A 41 15.00 -17.42 -26.11
C ASP A 41 14.64 -16.05 -25.51
N LEU A 42 14.82 -14.97 -26.28
CA LEU A 42 14.40 -13.62 -25.87
C LEU A 42 12.90 -13.51 -25.66
N ASN A 43 12.10 -14.05 -26.58
CA ASN A 43 10.64 -14.04 -26.43
C ASN A 43 10.20 -14.85 -25.21
N LYS A 44 10.84 -15.99 -24.96
CA LYS A 44 10.58 -16.81 -23.78
C LYS A 44 10.95 -16.07 -22.49
N GLN A 45 12.11 -15.44 -22.44
CA GLN A 45 12.52 -14.62 -21.28
C GLN A 45 11.57 -13.45 -21.07
N LEU A 46 11.12 -12.78 -22.14
CA LEU A 46 10.16 -11.68 -22.06
C LEU A 46 8.81 -12.14 -21.52
N GLU A 47 8.35 -13.31 -21.95
CA GLU A 47 7.11 -13.92 -21.47
C GLU A 47 7.21 -14.33 -20.00
N GLU A 48 8.32 -14.96 -19.60
CA GLU A 48 8.61 -15.28 -18.20
C GLU A 48 8.64 -14.03 -17.33
N PHE A 49 9.32 -12.96 -17.79
CA PHE A 49 9.42 -11.69 -17.06
C PHE A 49 8.06 -11.01 -16.95
N ARG A 50 7.26 -11.01 -18.02
CA ARG A 50 5.89 -10.47 -18.01
C ARG A 50 5.01 -11.24 -17.04
N ASN A 51 5.12 -12.57 -17.01
CA ASN A 51 4.37 -13.41 -16.07
C ASN A 51 4.78 -13.12 -14.62
N GLN A 52 6.09 -13.04 -14.34
CA GLN A 52 6.61 -12.65 -13.03
C GLN A 52 6.08 -11.29 -12.58
N LEU A 53 6.18 -10.26 -13.44
CA LEU A 53 5.64 -8.93 -13.14
C LEU A 53 4.13 -8.95 -12.87
N THR A 54 3.38 -9.76 -13.61
CA THR A 54 1.94 -9.89 -13.41
C THR A 54 1.63 -10.54 -12.06
N THR A 55 2.33 -11.62 -11.73
CA THR A 55 2.20 -12.30 -10.43
C THR A 55 2.60 -11.39 -9.27
N ASP A 56 3.71 -10.66 -9.39
CA ASP A 56 4.17 -9.72 -8.37
C ASP A 56 3.16 -8.58 -8.17
N LEU A 57 2.58 -8.06 -9.24
CA LEU A 57 1.50 -7.06 -9.17
C LEU A 57 0.25 -7.61 -8.49
N GLU A 58 -0.15 -8.85 -8.79
CA GLU A 58 -1.29 -9.50 -8.13
C GLU A 58 -1.02 -9.72 -6.64
N LEU A 59 0.16 -10.22 -6.28
CA LEU A 59 0.58 -10.39 -4.89
C LEU A 59 0.61 -9.05 -4.14
N MET A 60 1.13 -8.00 -4.78
CA MET A 60 1.17 -6.66 -4.20
C MET A 60 -0.25 -6.12 -3.98
N LYS A 61 -1.15 -6.29 -4.94
CA LYS A 61 -2.57 -5.91 -4.80
C LYS A 61 -3.28 -6.70 -3.69
N ILE A 62 -3.01 -8.00 -3.58
CA ILE A 62 -3.58 -8.83 -2.51
C ILE A 62 -3.08 -8.34 -1.15
N ASN A 63 -1.78 -8.08 -1.02
CA ASN A 63 -1.18 -7.60 0.21
C ASN A 63 -1.72 -6.21 0.59
N GLU A 64 -1.83 -5.30 -0.38
CA GLU A 64 -2.43 -3.97 -0.18
C GLU A 64 -3.89 -4.07 0.25
N SER A 65 -4.67 -4.95 -0.38
CA SER A 65 -6.06 -5.22 0.00
C SER A 65 -6.18 -5.78 1.43
N GLN A 66 -5.34 -6.75 1.79
CA GLN A 66 -5.29 -7.30 3.14
C GLN A 66 -4.90 -6.24 4.19
N LEU A 67 -3.92 -5.39 3.86
CA LEU A 67 -3.49 -4.28 4.70
C LEU A 67 -4.62 -3.26 4.86
N HIS A 68 -5.36 -2.94 3.79
CA HIS A 68 -6.51 -2.04 3.82
C HIS A 68 -7.64 -2.59 4.69
N ILE A 69 -7.95 -3.88 4.57
CA ILE A 69 -8.92 -4.57 5.43
C ILE A 69 -8.49 -4.50 6.89
N HIS A 70 -7.21 -4.78 7.18
CA HIS A 70 -6.68 -4.74 8.54
C HIS A 70 -6.74 -3.32 9.14
N LYS A 71 -6.31 -2.31 8.37
CA LYS A 71 -6.44 -0.90 8.75
C LYS A 71 -7.90 -0.57 9.08
N THR A 72 -8.83 -0.90 8.18
CA THR A 72 -10.26 -0.64 8.37
C THR A 72 -10.81 -1.29 9.64
N GLN A 73 -10.45 -2.54 9.92
CA GLN A 73 -10.87 -3.23 11.14
C GLN A 73 -10.35 -2.57 12.41
N GLU A 74 -9.06 -2.18 12.42
CA GLU A 74 -8.46 -1.53 13.58
C GLU A 74 -8.98 -0.10 13.78
N PHE A 75 -9.30 0.62 12.71
CA PHE A 75 -9.95 1.92 12.79
C PHE A 75 -11.41 1.83 13.22
N SER A 76 -12.16 0.79 12.86
CA SER A 76 -13.49 0.56 13.41
C SER A 76 -13.45 0.32 14.93
N LYS A 77 -12.46 -0.43 15.42
CA LYS A 77 -12.22 -0.59 16.87
C LYS A 77 -11.83 0.74 17.53
N LEU A 78 -11.06 1.58 16.85
CA LEU A 78 -10.71 2.93 17.29
C LEU A 78 -11.97 3.77 17.55
N VAL A 79 -12.87 3.79 16.56
CA VAL A 79 -14.16 4.49 16.61
C VAL A 79 -15.00 3.95 17.77
N GLU A 80 -15.07 2.64 17.97
CA GLU A 80 -15.84 2.04 19.06
C GLU A 80 -15.30 2.43 20.46
N VAL A 81 -13.98 2.37 20.65
CA VAL A 81 -13.36 2.69 21.93
C VAL A 81 -13.36 4.20 22.22
N LEU A 82 -13.10 5.04 21.21
CA LEU A 82 -12.97 6.49 21.41
C LEU A 82 -14.29 7.24 21.30
N LEU A 83 -15.24 6.81 20.45
CA LEU A 83 -16.45 7.58 20.18
C LEU A 83 -17.65 7.02 20.95
N LEU A 84 -17.95 5.74 20.80
CA LEU A 84 -19.11 5.12 21.46
C LEU A 84 -18.95 5.09 22.98
N SER A 85 -17.73 4.81 23.47
CA SER A 85 -17.49 4.66 24.91
C SER A 85 -17.30 6.00 25.64
N LEU A 86 -16.62 6.99 25.03
CA LEU A 86 -16.31 8.25 25.71
C LEU A 86 -17.31 9.37 25.43
N ILE A 87 -17.93 9.40 24.25
CA ILE A 87 -18.80 10.52 23.83
C ILE A 87 -20.27 10.19 24.09
N THR A 88 -20.69 8.95 23.80
CA THR A 88 -22.12 8.58 23.86
C THR A 88 -22.55 8.05 25.23
N ASP A 89 -21.69 7.31 25.94
CA ASP A 89 -22.08 6.62 27.18
C ASP A 89 -21.64 7.39 28.45
N LYS A 90 -22.57 8.17 29.01
CA LYS A 90 -22.37 8.91 30.28
C LYS A 90 -22.11 7.97 31.46
N ASP A 91 -22.66 6.76 31.46
CA ASP A 91 -22.43 5.77 32.51
C ASP A 91 -21.04 5.16 32.41
N TYR A 92 -20.53 4.97 31.19
CA TYR A 92 -19.15 4.55 30.96
C TYR A 92 -18.15 5.59 31.49
N VAL A 93 -18.34 6.87 31.18
CA VAL A 93 -17.47 7.96 31.67
C VAL A 93 -17.49 8.03 33.20
N ARG A 94 -18.68 7.93 33.82
CA ARG A 94 -18.82 7.92 35.28
C ARG A 94 -18.12 6.71 35.92
N LYS A 95 -18.25 5.52 35.31
CA LYS A 95 -17.57 4.31 35.76
C LYS A 95 -16.06 4.38 35.54
N LEU A 96 -15.59 5.05 34.49
CA LEU A 96 -14.16 5.22 34.22
C LEU A 96 -13.45 6.00 35.36
N GLY A 97 -14.14 6.97 35.96
CA GLY A 97 -13.62 7.73 37.11
C GLY A 97 -13.66 6.99 38.45
N THR A 98 -14.44 5.91 38.56
CA THR A 98 -14.72 5.23 39.84
C THR A 98 -14.18 3.79 39.89
N ASP A 99 -14.18 3.07 38.77
CA ASP A 99 -13.72 1.69 38.65
C ASP A 99 -12.30 1.61 38.07
N LYS A 100 -11.35 1.24 38.94
CA LYS A 100 -9.94 1.03 38.57
C LYS A 100 -9.72 -0.08 37.55
N LYS A 101 -10.59 -1.10 37.51
CA LYS A 101 -10.47 -2.22 36.56
C LYS A 101 -10.83 -1.74 35.15
N LEU A 102 -11.92 -0.99 35.03
CA LEU A 102 -12.35 -0.38 33.77
C LEU A 102 -11.31 0.63 33.27
N GLN A 103 -10.77 1.46 34.15
CA GLN A 103 -9.71 2.41 33.81
C GLN A 103 -8.46 1.71 33.25
N LYS A 104 -8.04 0.60 33.87
CA LYS A 104 -6.89 -0.19 33.38
C LYS A 104 -7.17 -0.82 32.01
N GLU A 105 -8.38 -1.33 31.79
CA GLU A 105 -8.79 -1.88 30.50
C GLU A 105 -8.82 -0.80 29.41
N HIS A 106 -9.39 0.36 29.71
CA HIS A 106 -9.44 1.50 28.80
C HIS A 106 -8.04 1.97 28.41
N ASN A 107 -7.13 2.12 29.38
CA ASN A 107 -5.73 2.47 29.12
C ASN A 107 -5.01 1.43 28.27
N ARG A 108 -5.28 0.14 28.48
CA ARG A 108 -4.72 -0.95 27.66
C ARG A 108 -5.21 -0.85 26.22
N LYS A 109 -6.51 -0.61 26.01
CA LYS A 109 -7.11 -0.42 24.67
C LYS A 109 -6.48 0.80 23.97
N LEU A 110 -6.30 1.92 24.67
CA LEU A 110 -5.63 3.12 24.15
C LEU A 110 -4.14 2.92 23.83
N LEU A 111 -3.43 2.08 24.58
CA LEU A 111 -2.02 1.73 24.29
C LEU A 111 -1.91 0.81 23.08
N ASP A 112 -2.75 -0.20 23.00
CA ASP A 112 -2.84 -1.09 21.83
C ASP A 112 -3.16 -0.29 20.57
N LEU A 113 -4.14 0.61 20.66
CA LEU A 113 -4.50 1.54 19.61
C LEU A 113 -3.33 2.43 19.17
N GLY A 114 -2.67 3.09 20.13
CA GLY A 114 -1.54 3.96 19.83
C GLY A 114 -0.38 3.23 19.17
N THR A 115 -0.14 1.98 19.58
CA THR A 115 0.90 1.13 18.99
C THR A 115 0.54 0.78 17.54
N LYS A 116 -0.71 0.42 17.27
CA LYS A 116 -1.18 0.11 15.91
C LYS A 116 -1.17 1.33 14.99
N LEU A 117 -1.62 2.49 15.49
CA LEU A 117 -1.52 3.75 14.75
C LEU A 117 -0.06 4.04 14.37
N PHE A 118 0.87 3.83 15.29
CA PHE A 118 2.29 4.07 15.02
C PHE A 118 2.84 3.20 13.87
N PHE A 119 2.38 1.96 13.71
CA PHE A 119 2.84 1.07 12.64
C PHE A 119 2.12 1.27 11.31
N PHE A 120 0.86 1.68 11.31
CA PHE A 120 0.01 1.64 10.12
C PHE A 120 -0.47 2.99 9.60
N ALA A 121 -0.44 4.03 10.44
CA ALA A 121 -0.93 5.36 10.09
C ALA A 121 0.19 6.24 9.52
N SER A 122 -0.18 7.35 8.88
CA SER A 122 0.78 8.35 8.43
C SER A 122 1.40 9.11 9.61
N ASP A 123 2.57 9.70 9.38
CA ASP A 123 3.25 10.53 10.38
C ASP A 123 2.36 11.66 10.92
N GLU A 124 1.49 12.22 10.08
CA GLU A 124 0.55 13.26 10.45
C GLU A 124 -0.49 12.74 11.47
N THR A 125 -1.10 11.59 11.19
CA THR A 125 -2.05 10.92 12.10
C THR A 125 -1.38 10.56 13.42
N VAL A 126 -0.15 10.02 13.39
CA VAL A 126 0.60 9.66 14.60
C VAL A 126 0.86 10.90 15.46
N LYS A 127 1.32 12.00 14.85
CA LYS A 127 1.57 13.26 15.57
C LYS A 127 0.28 13.82 16.17
N LYS A 128 -0.85 13.76 15.43
CA LYS A 128 -2.16 14.20 15.93
C LYS A 128 -2.65 13.32 17.09
N PHE A 129 -2.44 12.01 17.02
CA PHE A 129 -2.76 11.10 18.13
C PHE A 129 -1.89 11.38 19.37
N VAL A 130 -0.61 11.69 19.20
CA VAL A 130 0.26 12.11 20.31
C VAL A 130 -0.22 13.43 20.91
N GLN A 131 -0.65 14.39 20.08
CA GLN A 131 -1.26 15.65 20.54
C GLN A 131 -2.51 15.37 21.37
N PHE A 132 -3.44 14.56 20.86
CA PHE A 132 -4.62 14.11 21.58
C PHE A 132 -4.25 13.47 22.93
N ARG A 133 -3.25 12.59 22.95
CA ARG A 133 -2.85 11.91 24.18
C ARG A 133 -2.21 12.84 25.21
N LYS A 134 -1.40 13.80 24.77
CA LYS A 134 -0.81 14.80 25.66
C LYS A 134 -1.88 15.71 26.25
N TYR A 135 -2.82 16.16 25.41
CA TYR A 135 -3.89 17.06 25.81
C TYR A 135 -4.94 16.38 26.72
N SER A 136 -5.31 15.13 26.44
CA SER A 136 -6.20 14.35 27.31
C SER A 136 -5.60 14.00 28.67
N LEU A 137 -4.27 14.08 28.83
CA LEU A 137 -3.59 13.88 30.12
C LEU A 137 -3.42 15.18 30.92
N SER A 138 -3.67 16.35 30.33
CA SER A 138 -3.59 17.63 31.06
C SER A 138 -4.86 17.98 31.82
N VAL A 139 -5.80 17.03 31.97
CA VAL A 139 -7.04 17.19 32.75
C VAL A 139 -6.70 17.68 34.16
N GLY A 140 -7.28 18.83 34.54
CA GLY A 140 -7.05 19.50 35.83
C GLY A 140 -6.00 20.61 35.80
N THR A 141 -5.36 20.87 34.65
CA THR A 141 -4.58 22.09 34.43
C THR A 141 -5.51 23.25 34.03
N PRO A 142 -5.13 24.52 34.29
CA PRO A 142 -5.91 25.70 33.89
C PRO A 142 -6.10 25.81 32.36
N GLU A 143 -5.20 25.20 31.59
CA GLU A 143 -5.16 25.22 30.13
C GLU A 143 -6.02 24.13 29.49
N TYR A 144 -6.64 23.25 30.30
CA TYR A 144 -7.46 22.15 29.79
C TYR A 144 -8.89 22.60 29.51
N GLU A 145 -9.21 22.70 28.23
CA GLU A 145 -10.56 22.87 27.72
C GLU A 145 -11.08 21.56 27.12
N SER A 146 -12.19 21.04 27.67
CA SER A 146 -12.82 19.80 27.21
C SER A 146 -13.21 19.87 25.72
N MET A 147 -13.63 21.03 25.25
CA MET A 147 -14.05 21.23 23.85
C MET A 147 -12.89 21.10 22.89
N GLN A 148 -11.73 21.67 23.23
CA GLN A 148 -10.52 21.54 22.43
C GLN A 148 -10.07 20.07 22.30
N ASN A 149 -10.28 19.24 23.33
CA ASN A 149 -9.97 17.80 23.24
C ASN A 149 -10.87 17.08 22.23
N ILE A 150 -12.14 17.48 22.13
CA ILE A 150 -13.11 16.97 21.17
C ILE A 150 -12.74 17.41 19.75
N ILE A 151 -12.31 18.66 19.56
CA ILE A 151 -11.84 19.18 18.27
C ILE A 151 -10.60 18.42 17.80
N ILE A 152 -9.60 18.23 18.67
CA ILE A 152 -8.39 17.46 18.34
C ILE A 152 -8.75 16.01 17.96
N LEU A 153 -9.72 15.41 18.64
CA LEU A 153 -10.21 14.08 18.31
C LEU A 153 -10.91 14.06 16.94
N ALA A 154 -11.74 15.05 16.62
CA ALA A 154 -12.39 15.16 15.32
C ALA A 154 -11.36 15.32 14.18
N GLU A 155 -10.33 16.14 14.39
CA GLU A 155 -9.22 16.29 13.46
C GLU A 155 -8.45 14.97 13.26
N LEU A 156 -8.25 14.20 14.32
CA LEU A 156 -7.65 12.87 14.23
C LEU A 156 -8.50 11.92 13.38
N ILE A 157 -9.83 11.92 13.54
CA ILE A 157 -10.72 11.06 12.74
C ILE A 157 -10.66 11.41 11.24
N VAL A 158 -10.56 12.70 10.89
CA VAL A 158 -10.39 13.12 9.50
C VAL A 158 -9.06 12.62 8.91
N LEU A 159 -7.97 12.67 9.68
CA LEU A 159 -6.67 12.14 9.24
C LEU A 159 -6.69 10.61 9.07
N ILE A 160 -7.36 9.92 9.99
CA ILE A 160 -7.59 8.48 9.90
C ILE A 160 -8.35 8.12 8.62
N ARG A 161 -9.37 8.90 8.26
CA ARG A 161 -10.12 8.72 7.02
C ARG A 161 -9.23 8.85 5.78
N LYS A 162 -8.26 9.79 5.79
CA LYS A 162 -7.25 9.90 4.71
C LYS A 162 -6.37 8.66 4.63
N ASP A 163 -5.90 8.16 5.77
CA ASP A 163 -5.05 6.95 5.84
C ASP A 163 -5.78 5.67 5.42
N LEU A 164 -7.12 5.68 5.44
CA LEU A 164 -8.01 4.62 4.93
C LEU A 164 -8.19 4.64 3.41
N GLY A 165 -7.48 5.50 2.69
CA GLY A 165 -7.54 5.56 1.22
C GLY A 165 -8.45 6.68 0.67
N TYR A 166 -9.04 7.50 1.54
CA TYR A 166 -9.77 8.71 1.13
C TYR A 166 -8.84 9.94 1.18
N SER A 167 -7.73 9.88 0.46
CA SER A 167 -6.70 10.95 0.44
C SER A 167 -7.26 12.31 0.01
N ASN A 168 -8.26 12.32 -0.88
CA ASN A 168 -8.93 13.51 -1.38
C ASN A 168 -10.26 13.80 -0.67
N THR A 169 -10.39 13.44 0.61
CA THR A 169 -11.62 13.72 1.36
C THR A 169 -11.86 15.22 1.52
N GLU A 170 -13.05 15.69 1.15
CA GLU A 170 -13.52 17.05 1.43
C GLU A 170 -14.11 17.18 2.84
N CYS A 171 -14.38 16.04 3.51
CA CYS A 171 -14.90 16.03 4.88
C CYS A 171 -13.93 16.72 5.84
N THR A 172 -14.47 17.67 6.59
CA THR A 172 -13.82 18.45 7.61
C THR A 172 -14.09 17.88 9.01
N LYS A 173 -13.46 18.48 10.03
CA LYS A 173 -13.73 18.14 11.43
C LYS A 173 -15.16 18.52 11.81
N ASP A 174 -15.70 19.60 11.23
CA ASP A 174 -17.02 20.12 11.53
C ASP A 174 -18.11 19.18 11.02
N ASP A 175 -17.94 18.61 9.82
CA ASP A 175 -18.83 17.56 9.29
C ASP A 175 -18.93 16.35 10.24
N PHE A 176 -17.80 15.96 10.83
CA PHE A 176 -17.77 14.87 11.80
C PHE A 176 -18.43 15.28 13.13
N LEU A 177 -18.23 16.53 13.57
CA LEU A 177 -18.80 17.03 14.81
C LEU A 177 -20.32 17.23 14.74
N HIS A 178 -20.87 17.65 13.60
CA HIS A 178 -22.33 17.69 13.40
C HIS A 178 -22.97 16.29 13.44
N ILE A 179 -22.25 15.23 13.04
CA ILE A 179 -22.75 13.86 13.17
C ILE A 179 -22.77 13.42 14.64
N MET A 180 -21.76 13.82 15.41
CA MET A 180 -21.56 13.35 16.77
C MET A 180 -22.26 14.18 17.85
N LEU A 181 -22.49 15.47 17.60
CA LEU A 181 -23.00 16.43 18.57
C LEU A 181 -24.27 17.10 18.04
N THR A 182 -25.36 17.02 18.79
CA THR A 182 -26.65 17.62 18.45
C THR A 182 -26.67 19.15 18.51
N ASP A 183 -25.67 19.77 19.15
CA ASP A 183 -25.64 21.21 19.46
C ASP A 183 -24.43 21.93 18.84
N TRP A 184 -23.69 21.31 17.91
CA TRP A 184 -22.45 21.87 17.37
C TRP A 184 -22.63 23.25 16.72
N ASP A 185 -23.75 23.48 16.02
CA ASP A 185 -24.10 24.76 15.38
C ASP A 185 -24.10 25.96 16.34
N LYS A 186 -24.40 25.72 17.63
CA LYS A 186 -24.39 26.77 18.66
C LYS A 186 -22.97 27.17 19.07
N TYR A 187 -22.02 26.26 18.93
CA TYR A 187 -20.62 26.51 19.25
C TYR A 187 -19.83 27.09 18.09
N GLU A 188 -20.23 26.79 16.84
CA GLU A 188 -19.64 27.38 15.63
C GLU A 188 -19.88 28.89 15.54
N THR A 189 -20.95 29.40 16.15
CA THR A 189 -21.34 30.81 16.12
C THR A 189 -20.76 31.66 17.27
N GLU A 190 -20.14 31.05 18.28
CA GLU A 190 -19.61 31.73 19.46
C GLU A 190 -18.06 31.73 19.54
N GLY A 191 -17.36 31.07 18.60
CA GLY A 191 -15.89 31.04 18.49
C GLY A 191 -15.34 31.97 17.41
#